data_AF-A0A507EVW4-F1
#
_entry.id   AF-A0A507EVW4-F1
#
_cell.length_a   1.000
_cell.length_b   1.000
_cell.length_c   1.000
_cell.angle_alpha   90.00
_cell.angle_beta   90.00
_cell.angle_gamma   90.00
#
_symmetry.space_group_name_H-M   'P 1'
#
loop_
_entity.id
_entity.type
_entity.pdbx_description
1 polymer ?
#
loop_
_entity_poly.entity_id
_entity_poly.type
_entity_poly.pdbx_seq_one_letter_code
_entity_poly.pdbx_strand_id
1 'polypeptide(L)' 'MSMAEQELEMVTTLFNNIVDSCYRKCVPPKYQDGELNKGESVCIDRCVAKYFEVNMKVGQKLTAQANQGQLR' A
#
# COMPACT_ATOMS: atom_id res chain seq x y z
N MET A 1 -17.88 2.11 -17.44
CA MET A 1 -16.44 1.82 -17.28
C MET A 1 -16.22 0.39 -17.72
N SER A 2 -15.25 0.15 -18.60
CA SER A 2 -14.84 -1.21 -18.98
C SER A 2 -14.04 -1.87 -17.83
N MET A 3 -13.94 -3.20 -17.82
CA MET A 3 -13.16 -3.89 -16.79
C MET A 3 -11.69 -3.44 -16.76
N ALA A 4 -11.12 -3.11 -17.93
CA ALA A 4 -9.75 -2.61 -18.03
C ALA A 4 -9.56 -1.23 -17.38
N GLU A 5 -10.55 -0.34 -17.51
CA GLU A 5 -10.52 0.98 -16.85
C GLU A 5 -10.59 0.83 -15.32
N GLN A 6 -11.43 -0.09 -14.83
CA GLN A 6 -11.56 -0.35 -13.40
C GLN A 6 -10.29 -0.94 -12.80
N GLU A 7 -9.64 -1.87 -13.51
CA GLU A 7 -8.35 -2.43 -13.08
C GLU A 7 -7.28 -1.35 -12.96
N LEU A 8 -7.20 -0.45 -13.94
CA LEU A 8 -6.25 0.65 -13.92
C LEU A 8 -6.50 1.64 -12.78
N GLU A 9 -7.77 1.97 -12.49
CA GLU A 9 -8.13 2.82 -11.35
C GLU A 9 -7.73 2.19 -10.01
N MET A 10 -7.94 0.89 -9.85
CA MET A 10 -7.53 0.16 -8.65
C MET A 10 -6.00 0.19 -8.46
N VAL A 11 -5.23 -0.09 -9.52
CA VAL A 11 -3.76 -0.05 -9.46
C VAL A 11 -3.26 1.35 -9.13
N THR A 12 -3.85 2.38 -9.73
CA THR A 12 -3.49 3.79 -9.48
C THR A 12 -3.74 4.17 -8.01
N THR A 13 -4.90 3.79 -7.48
CA THR A 13 -5.25 4.04 -6.08
C THR A 13 -4.30 3.32 -5.14
N LEU A 14 -3.98 2.06 -5.43
CA LEU A 14 -3.01 1.27 -4.67
C LEU A 14 -1.62 1.93 -4.66
N PHE A 15 -1.13 2.35 -5.82
CA PHE A 15 0.16 3.01 -5.95
C PHE A 15 0.23 4.30 -5.10
N ASN A 16 -0.77 5.18 -5.20
CA ASN A 16 -0.80 6.42 -4.44
C ASN A 16 -0.81 6.17 -2.93
N ASN A 17 -1.55 5.16 -2.47
CA ASN A 17 -1.59 4.79 -1.05
C ASN A 17 -0.25 4.22 -0.56
N ILE A 18 0.44 3.43 -1.39
CA ILE A 18 1.79 2.93 -1.08
C ILE A 18 2.77 4.09 -0.95
N VAL A 19 2.77 5.02 -1.91
CA VAL A 19 3.68 6.18 -1.92
C VAL A 19 3.48 7.02 -0.66
N ASP A 20 2.24 7.42 -0.35
CA ASP A 20 1.96 8.23 0.85
C ASP A 20 2.32 7.48 2.15
N SER A 21 1.97 6.20 2.25
CA SER A 21 2.25 5.41 3.46
C SER A 21 3.75 5.22 3.68
N CYS A 22 4.50 4.85 2.64
CA CYS A 22 5.93 4.59 2.77
C CYS A 22 6.75 5.87 2.91
N TYR A 23 6.34 6.96 2.27
CA TYR A 23 6.94 8.26 2.50
C TYR A 23 6.84 8.67 3.98
N ARG A 24 5.63 8.65 4.56
CA ARG A 24 5.41 9.01 5.98
C ARG A 24 6.17 8.11 6.96
N LYS A 25 6.43 6.85 6.60
CA LYS A 25 7.11 5.88 7.48
C LYS A 25 8.62 5.92 7.38
N CYS A 26 9.15 6.19 6.19
CA CYS A 26 10.57 6.03 5.91
C CYS A 26 11.32 7.33 5.71
N VAL A 27 10.64 8.41 5.33
CA VAL A 27 11.26 9.71 5.07
C VAL A 27 10.91 10.67 6.22
N PRO A 28 11.88 11.03 7.07
CA PRO A 28 11.64 11.94 8.17
C PRO A 28 11.34 13.37 7.66
N PRO A 29 10.52 14.16 8.38
CA PRO A 29 10.16 15.51 7.95
C PRO A 29 11.35 16.49 7.95
N LYS A 30 12.45 16.13 8.63
CA LYS A 30 13.70 16.89 8.63
C LYS A 30 14.65 16.30 7.60
N TYR A 31 14.66 16.89 6.43
CA TYR A 31 15.61 16.57 5.35
C TYR A 31 17.00 17.09 5.70
N GLN A 32 18.02 16.26 5.46
CA GLN A 32 19.42 16.67 5.54
C GLN A 32 19.95 17.02 4.14
N ASP A 33 19.43 16.33 3.13
CA ASP A 33 19.84 16.33 1.73
C ASP A 33 18.62 16.02 0.82
N GLY A 34 18.77 16.27 -0.49
CA GLY A 34 17.71 16.05 -1.49
C GLY A 34 17.66 14.64 -2.07
N GLU A 35 18.60 13.77 -1.68
CA GLU A 35 18.67 12.38 -2.13
C GLU A 35 18.28 11.43 -1.00
N LEU A 36 17.75 10.27 -1.36
CA LEU A 36 17.47 9.22 -0.37
C LEU A 36 18.79 8.63 0.12
N ASN A 37 18.98 8.64 1.44
CA ASN A 37 20.10 7.91 2.03
C ASN A 37 19.82 6.39 2.00
N LYS A 38 20.88 5.59 2.20
CA LYS A 38 20.79 4.12 2.18
C LYS A 38 19.74 3.57 3.16
N GLY A 39 19.53 4.22 4.31
CA GLY A 39 18.54 3.82 5.30
C GLY A 39 17.11 4.03 4.79
N GLU A 40 16.84 5.17 4.17
CA GLU A 40 15.55 5.50 3.56
C GLU A 40 15.24 4.56 2.40
N SER A 41 16.19 4.30 1.49
CA SER A 41 16.00 3.37 0.37
C SER A 41 15.63 1.97 0.86
N VAL A 42 16.41 1.41 1.80
CA VAL A 42 16.13 0.07 2.35
C VAL A 42 14.83 0.05 3.16
N CYS A 43 14.47 1.15 3.84
CA CYS A 43 13.19 1.26 4.52
C CYS A 43 12.03 1.21 3.53
N ILE A 44 12.10 1.95 2.42
CA ILE A 44 11.07 2.00 1.39
C ILE A 44 10.85 0.60 0.81
N ASP A 45 11.91 -0.14 0.45
CA ASP A 45 11.80 -1.52 -0.06
C ASP A 45 11.03 -2.42 0.92
N ARG A 46 11.42 -2.38 2.20
CA ARG A 46 10.77 -3.14 3.28
C ARG A 46 9.33 -2.68 3.52
N CYS A 47 9.06 -1.39 3.38
CA CYS A 47 7.74 -0.81 3.57
C CYS A 47 6.78 -1.31 2.49
N VAL A 48 7.17 -1.27 1.22
CA VAL A 48 6.36 -1.74 0.10
C VAL A 48 6.05 -3.23 0.27
N ALA A 49 7.06 -4.06 0.59
CA ALA A 49 6.85 -5.49 0.84
C ALA A 49 5.82 -5.75 1.97
N LYS A 50 5.95 -5.04 3.09
CA LYS A 50 5.00 -5.13 4.21
C LYS A 50 3.61 -4.60 3.84
N TYR A 51 3.53 -3.55 3.03
CA TYR A 51 2.25 -2.98 2.60
C TYR A 51 1.46 -4.02 1.81
N PHE A 52 2.09 -4.70 0.85
CA PHE A 52 1.44 -5.78 0.09
C PHE A 52 1.01 -6.94 1.00
N GLU A 53 1.87 -7.38 1.92
CA GLU A 53 1.54 -8.44 2.88
C GLU A 53 0.29 -8.08 3.70
N VAL A 54 0.22 -6.86 4.21
CA VAL A 54 -0.93 -6.36 4.98
C VAL A 54 -2.16 -6.21 4.09
N ASN A 55 -2.02 -5.66 2.89
CA ASN A 55 -3.12 -5.46 1.95
C ASN A 55 -3.78 -6.79 1.57
N MET A 56 -2.99 -7.84 1.30
CA MET A 56 -3.50 -9.20 1.06
C MET A 56 -4.25 -9.77 2.25
N LYS A 57 -3.68 -9.68 3.46
CA LYS A 57 -4.32 -10.18 4.70
C LYS A 57 -5.63 -9.46 5.00
N VAL A 58 -5.69 -8.15 4.78
CA VAL A 58 -6.91 -7.36 4.92
C VAL A 58 -7.95 -7.80 3.89
N GLY A 59 -7.56 -7.97 2.63
CA GLY A 59 -8.44 -8.48 1.57
C GLY A 59 -9.06 -9.83 1.93
N GLN A 60 -8.24 -10.80 2.36
CA GLN A 60 -8.71 -12.11 2.81
C GLN A 60 -9.73 -12.01 3.95
N LYS A 61 -9.48 -11.15 4.94
CA LYS A 61 -10.37 -10.96 6.08
C LYS A 61 -11.70 -10.30 5.68
N LEU A 62 -11.65 -9.30 4.79
CA LEU A 62 -12.86 -8.66 4.27
C LEU A 62 -13.73 -9.65 3.48
N THR A 63 -13.14 -10.48 2.62
CA THR A 63 -13.86 -11.54 1.90
C THR A 63 -14.47 -12.56 2.87
N ALA A 64 -13.72 -13.00 3.88
CA ALA A 64 -14.23 -13.92 4.89
C ALA A 64 -15.42 -13.33 5.67
N GLN A 65 -15.36 -12.04 6.02
CA GLN A 65 -16.45 -11.34 6.70
C GLN A 65 -17.68 -11.13 5.82
N ALA A 66 -17.48 -10.80 4.53
CA ALA A 66 -18.58 -10.66 3.57
C ALA A 66 -19.38 -11.97 3.42
N ASN A 67 -18.68 -13.10 3.37
CA ASN A 67 -19.32 -14.42 3.31
C ASN A 67 -20.06 -14.79 4.60
N GLN A 68 -19.56 -14.35 5.77
CA GLN A 68 -20.25 -14.55 7.05
C GLN A 68 -21.48 -13.65 7.21
N GLY A 69 -21.47 -12.45 6.62
CA GLY A 69 -22.61 -11.53 6.62
C GLY A 69 -23.80 -11.99 5.76
N GLN A 70 -23.58 -12.88 4.78
CA GLN A 70 -24.65 -13.50 3.97
C GLN A 70 -25.39 -14.64 4.70
N LEU A 71 -24.86 -15.12 5.83
CA LEU A 71 -25.47 -16.18 6.67
C LEU A 71 -26.29 -15.61 7.84
N ARG A 72 -26.53 -14.30 7.86
CA ARG A 72 -27.38 -13.61 8.84
C ARG A 72 -28.62 -13.03 8.18
#